data_AF-A0A9D9WPY4-F1
#
_entry.id   AF-A0A9D9WPY4-F1
#
_cell.length_a   1.000
_cell.length_b   1.000
_cell.length_c   1.000
_cell.angle_alpha   90.00
_cell.angle_beta   90.00
_cell.angle_gamma   90.00
#
_symmetry.space_group_name_H-M   'P 1'
#
loop_
_entity.id
_entity.type
_entity.pdbx_description
1 polymer ?
#
loop_
_entity_poly.entity_id
_entity_poly.type
_entity_poly.pdbx_seq_one_letter_code
_entity_poly.pdbx_strand_id
1 'polypeptide(L)'
;MGGKFVVRAGQHKFESGEHVVSHFPILPINKGNFNLSVQLTNSENTPYKNKAYFAVSESGKRFEGITDDNGYTQRIHTENEEEVYFHLLENHDYPDQVPDED
;
A
#
# COMPACT_ATOMS: atom_id res chain seq x y z
N MET A 1 -61.74 28.68 11.73
CA MET A 1 -60.63 29.59 12.07
C MET A 1 -59.42 28.73 12.41
N GLY A 2 -58.31 28.85 11.68
CA GLY A 2 -57.08 28.08 11.93
C GLY A 2 -55.96 29.01 12.39
N GLY A 3 -55.34 28.72 13.53
CA GLY A 3 -54.20 29.47 14.05
C GLY A 3 -52.88 29.01 13.44
N LYS A 4 -51.93 29.94 13.28
CA LYS A 4 -50.59 29.66 12.75
C LYS A 4 -49.72 29.02 13.83
N PHE A 5 -49.31 27.77 13.63
CA PHE A 5 -48.34 27.09 14.50
C PHE A 5 -46.91 27.49 14.11
N VAL A 6 -46.07 27.80 15.11
CA VAL A 6 -44.67 28.20 14.93
C VAL A 6 -43.82 27.59 16.04
N VAL A 7 -42.69 26.98 15.68
CA VAL A 7 -41.73 26.37 16.61
C VAL A 7 -40.51 27.29 16.79
N ARG A 8 -40.05 27.45 18.04
CA ARG A 8 -38.92 28.32 18.41
C ARG A 8 -38.05 27.68 19.49
N ALA A 9 -36.74 27.96 19.45
CA ALA A 9 -35.82 27.78 20.59
C ALA A 9 -35.06 29.09 20.80
N GLY A 10 -35.38 29.80 21.89
CA GLY A 10 -34.89 31.16 22.10
C GLY A 10 -35.36 32.12 20.99
N GLN A 11 -34.42 32.88 20.41
CA GLN A 11 -34.70 33.80 19.29
C GLN A 11 -34.79 33.10 17.93
N HIS A 12 -34.37 31.84 17.81
CA HIS A 12 -34.36 31.11 16.55
C HIS A 12 -35.75 30.51 16.27
N LYS A 13 -36.26 30.79 15.07
CA LYS A 13 -37.49 30.22 14.54
C LYS A 13 -37.13 29.07 13.59
N PHE A 14 -37.72 27.90 13.80
CA PHE A 14 -37.53 26.76 12.91
C PHE A 14 -38.68 26.75 11.90
N GLU A 15 -38.37 27.15 10.67
CA GLU A 15 -39.36 27.19 9.59
C GLU A 15 -39.53 25.81 8.90
N SER A 16 -38.48 24.98 8.94
CA SER A 16 -38.49 23.57 8.51
C SER A 16 -37.33 22.80 9.15
N GLY A 17 -37.33 21.47 9.07
CA GLY A 17 -36.14 20.66 9.38
C GLY A 17 -35.06 20.84 8.31
N GLU A 18 -33.80 20.96 8.72
CA GLU A 18 -32.67 21.06 7.79
C GLU A 18 -32.31 19.67 7.27
N HIS A 19 -32.37 19.47 5.95
CA HIS A 19 -31.93 18.23 5.32
C HIS A 19 -30.43 18.30 5.09
N VAL A 20 -29.66 17.88 6.09
CA VAL A 20 -28.20 17.81 6.00
C VAL A 20 -27.82 16.66 5.05
N VAL A 21 -27.35 17.01 3.86
CA VAL A 21 -26.76 16.03 2.94
C VAL A 21 -25.36 15.68 3.46
N SER A 22 -25.26 14.56 4.15
CA SER A 22 -23.99 14.01 4.61
C SER A 22 -23.17 13.53 3.41
N HIS A 23 -22.05 14.18 3.14
CA HIS A 23 -21.06 13.69 2.19
C HIS A 23 -20.24 12.60 2.88
N PHE A 24 -20.45 11.34 2.48
CA PHE A 24 -19.62 10.24 2.95
C PHE A 24 -18.23 10.32 2.30
N PRO A 25 -17.13 10.28 3.07
CA PRO A 25 -15.80 10.19 2.49
C PRO A 25 -15.64 8.85 1.77
N ILE A 26 -15.12 8.88 0.55
CA ILE A 26 -14.73 7.67 -0.17
C ILE A 26 -13.45 7.14 0.48
N LEU A 27 -13.51 5.95 1.05
CA LEU A 27 -12.32 5.29 1.60
C LEU A 27 -11.36 4.89 0.46
N PRO A 28 -10.05 5.06 0.63
CA PRO A 28 -9.08 4.62 -0.36
C PRO A 28 -9.17 3.11 -0.55
N ILE A 29 -9.08 2.68 -1.81
CA ILE A 29 -9.08 1.27 -2.18
C ILE A 29 -7.75 0.66 -1.68
N ASN A 30 -7.83 -0.47 -0.97
CA ASN A 30 -6.66 -1.18 -0.47
C ASN A 30 -5.77 -1.61 -1.65
N LYS A 31 -4.49 -1.24 -1.62
CA LYS A 31 -3.52 -1.64 -2.66
C LYS A 31 -3.07 -3.07 -2.37
N GLY A 32 -3.78 -4.05 -2.92
CA GLY A 32 -3.50 -5.47 -2.75
C GLY A 32 -3.99 -6.02 -1.41
N ASN A 33 -4.66 -7.16 -1.44
CA ASN A 33 -5.18 -7.79 -0.21
C ASN A 33 -4.09 -8.51 0.58
N PHE A 34 -2.94 -8.76 -0.04
CA PHE A 34 -1.84 -9.52 0.52
C PHE A 34 -0.58 -8.67 0.52
N ASN A 35 0.20 -8.79 1.59
CA ASN A 35 1.45 -8.10 1.73
C ASN A 35 2.52 -9.00 2.36
N LEU A 36 3.76 -8.80 1.95
CA LEU A 36 4.91 -9.59 2.40
C LEU A 36 6.14 -8.71 2.57
N SER A 37 6.92 -8.99 3.61
CA SER A 37 8.27 -8.48 3.83
C SER A 37 9.06 -9.59 4.52
N VAL A 38 10.29 -9.82 4.08
CA VAL A 38 11.14 -10.92 4.58
C VAL A 38 12.47 -10.35 5.09
N GLN A 39 13.08 -11.03 6.06
CA GLN A 39 14.43 -10.71 6.51
C GLN A 39 15.43 -11.62 5.78
N LEU A 40 16.34 -11.01 5.03
CA LEU A 40 17.40 -11.74 4.34
C LEU A 40 18.61 -11.88 5.26
N THR A 41 19.00 -13.11 5.59
CA THR A 41 20.12 -13.43 6.48
C THR A 41 21.02 -14.50 5.87
N ASN A 42 22.29 -14.53 6.30
CA ASN A 42 23.19 -15.63 5.97
C ASN A 42 22.96 -16.85 6.88
N SER A 43 23.73 -17.92 6.68
CA SER A 43 23.64 -19.16 7.49
C SER A 43 23.95 -18.96 8.99
N GLU A 44 24.56 -17.84 9.37
CA GLU A 44 24.89 -17.48 10.75
C GLU A 44 23.88 -16.49 11.35
N ASN A 45 22.73 -16.27 10.69
CA ASN A 45 21.71 -15.27 11.06
C ASN A 45 22.20 -13.82 11.04
N THR A 46 23.31 -13.53 10.36
CA THR A 46 23.75 -12.15 10.14
C THR A 46 22.90 -11.54 9.02
N PRO A 47 22.25 -10.39 9.25
CA PRO A 47 21.39 -9.78 8.26
C PRO A 47 22.18 -9.19 7.09
N TYR A 48 21.65 -9.36 5.88
CA TYR A 48 22.14 -8.69 4.69
C TYR A 48 21.64 -7.25 4.66
N LYS A 49 22.39 -6.34 5.27
CA LYS A 49 22.04 -4.92 5.39
C LYS A 49 22.38 -4.16 4.12
N ASN A 50 21.50 -3.24 3.69
CA ASN A 50 21.76 -2.34 2.57
C ASN A 50 22.19 -3.09 1.29
N LYS A 51 21.56 -4.24 1.03
CA LYS A 51 21.81 -5.08 -0.14
C LYS A 51 20.66 -5.01 -1.11
N ALA A 52 20.99 -4.89 -2.39
CA ALA A 52 20.01 -4.90 -3.46
C ALA A 52 19.41 -6.30 -3.61
N TYR A 53 18.13 -6.34 -3.93
CA TYR A 53 17.41 -7.57 -4.23
C TYR A 53 16.40 -7.32 -5.34
N PHE A 54 16.02 -8.39 -6.02
CA PHE A 54 14.78 -8.43 -6.78
C PHE A 54 13.92 -9.60 -6.32
N ALA A 55 12.62 -9.48 -6.50
CA ALA A 55 11.65 -10.51 -6.20
C ALA A 55 10.68 -10.66 -7.37
N VAL A 56 10.24 -11.89 -7.62
CA VAL A 56 9.31 -12.21 -8.69
C VAL A 56 8.16 -12.99 -8.09
N SER A 57 6.93 -12.53 -8.31
CA SER A 57 5.74 -13.27 -7.90
C SER A 57 5.40 -14.38 -8.89
N GLU A 58 4.55 -15.32 -8.48
CA GLU A 58 4.02 -16.38 -9.36
C GLU A 58 3.35 -15.82 -10.63
N SER A 59 2.65 -14.68 -10.52
CA SER A 59 2.10 -13.97 -11.68
C SER A 59 3.14 -13.30 -12.60
N GLY A 60 4.43 -13.37 -12.25
CA GLY A 60 5.54 -12.80 -13.01
C GLY A 60 5.80 -11.32 -12.72
N LYS A 61 5.12 -10.73 -11.73
CA LYS A 61 5.36 -9.34 -11.33
C LYS A 61 6.71 -9.21 -10.64
N ARG A 62 7.52 -8.26 -11.08
CA ARG A 62 8.85 -7.99 -10.52
C ARG A 62 8.82 -6.85 -9.51
N PHE A 63 9.58 -7.00 -8.45
CA PHE A 63 9.81 -6.00 -7.41
C PHE A 63 11.31 -5.88 -7.17
N GLU A 64 11.82 -4.65 -7.08
CA GLU A 64 13.22 -4.39 -6.81
C GLU A 64 13.33 -3.49 -5.58
N GLY A 65 14.41 -3.64 -4.82
CA GLY A 65 14.61 -2.84 -3.63
C GLY A 65 15.97 -3.04 -2.98
N ILE A 66 16.16 -2.36 -1.86
CA ILE A 66 17.34 -2.47 -1.00
C ILE A 66 16.85 -2.84 0.39
N THR A 67 17.52 -3.79 1.04
CA THR A 67 17.21 -4.18 2.41
C THR A 67 17.59 -3.09 3.42
N ASP A 68 16.86 -2.99 4.51
CA ASP A 68 17.15 -2.03 5.58
C ASP A 68 18.36 -2.43 6.45
N ASP A 69 18.66 -1.63 7.47
CA ASP A 69 19.77 -1.86 8.41
C ASP A 69 19.64 -3.14 9.26
N ASN A 70 18.47 -3.80 9.21
CA ASN A 70 18.19 -5.08 9.84
C ASN A 70 18.03 -6.22 8.82
N GLY A 71 18.23 -5.95 7.53
CA GLY A 71 18.11 -6.92 6.45
C GLY A 71 16.67 -7.18 5.96
N TYR A 72 15.70 -6.34 6.31
CA TYR A 72 14.33 -6.50 5.83
C TYR A 72 14.13 -5.93 4.43
N THR A 73 13.37 -6.63 3.60
CA THR A 73 12.90 -6.12 2.31
C THR A 73 11.80 -5.08 2.49
N GLN A 74 11.63 -4.21 1.48
CA GLN A 74 10.46 -3.35 1.41
C GLN A 74 9.18 -4.20 1.31
N ARG A 75 8.05 -3.62 1.75
CA ARG A 75 6.77 -4.32 1.76
C ARG A 75 6.20 -4.44 0.34
N ILE A 76 6.12 -5.67 -0.13
CA ILE A 76 5.50 -6.02 -1.40
C ILE A 76 3.99 -6.18 -1.18
N HIS A 77 3.20 -5.72 -2.15
CA HIS A 77 1.75 -5.88 -2.17
C HIS A 77 1.33 -6.59 -3.45
N THR A 78 0.50 -7.61 -3.30
CA THR A 78 -0.03 -8.45 -4.39
C THR A 78 -1.55 -8.43 -4.36
N GLU A 79 -2.16 -8.61 -5.53
CA GLU A 79 -3.62 -8.61 -5.67
C GLU A 79 -4.24 -9.91 -5.14
N ASN A 80 -3.56 -11.03 -5.41
CA ASN A 80 -3.93 -12.37 -4.98
C ASN A 80 -2.87 -12.93 -4.02
N GLU A 81 -3.23 -13.99 -3.30
CA GLU A 81 -2.26 -14.82 -2.57
C GLU A 81 -1.39 -15.54 -3.59
N GLU A 82 -0.08 -15.29 -3.55
CA GLU A 82 0.88 -15.84 -4.51
C GLU A 82 2.24 -16.04 -3.86
N GLU A 83 2.98 -17.04 -4.34
CA GLU A 83 4.38 -17.21 -3.96
C GLU A 83 5.23 -16.06 -4.51
N VAL A 84 6.21 -15.62 -3.73
CA VAL A 84 7.16 -14.57 -4.13
C VAL A 84 8.58 -15.08 -3.89
N TYR A 85 9.35 -15.18 -4.97
CA TYR A 85 10.72 -15.66 -4.95
C TYR A 85 11.67 -14.47 -4.85
N PHE A 86 12.54 -14.46 -3.84
CA PHE A 86 13.50 -13.39 -3.59
C PHE A 86 14.91 -13.80 -4.03
N HIS A 87 15.62 -12.89 -4.67
CA HIS A 87 17.00 -13.04 -5.09
C HIS A 87 17.83 -11.87 -4.55
N LEU A 88 18.85 -12.19 -3.75
CA LEU A 88 19.82 -11.22 -3.27
C LEU A 88 20.90 -11.01 -4.34
N LEU A 89 21.31 -9.76 -4.55
CA LEU A 89 22.38 -9.41 -5.49
C LEU A 89 23.69 -9.26 -4.71
N GLU A 90 24.65 -10.17 -4.92
CA GLU A 90 25.96 -10.13 -4.25
C GLU A 90 26.88 -9.04 -4.82
N ASN A 91 26.77 -8.78 -6.13
CA ASN A 91 27.47 -7.71 -6.84
C ASN A 91 26.45 -6.76 -7.50
N HIS A 92 26.81 -5.48 -7.58
CA HIS A 92 26.03 -4.44 -8.25
C HIS A 92 26.08 -4.58 -9.79
N ASP A 93 26.15 -5.81 -10.30
CA ASP A 93 26.13 -6.08 -11.73
C ASP A 93 24.65 -6.20 -12.12
N TYR A 94 24.06 -5.05 -12.46
CA TYR A 94 22.94 -5.08 -13.40
C TYR A 94 23.40 -5.92 -14.60
N PRO A 95 22.61 -6.89 -15.10
CA PRO A 95 22.91 -7.43 -16.41
C PRO A 95 22.97 -6.23 -17.36
N ASP A 96 24.10 -6.07 -18.05
CA ASP A 96 24.28 -5.03 -19.05
C ASP A 96 23.02 -4.96 -19.91
N GLN A 97 22.53 -3.75 -20.14
CA GLN A 97 21.40 -3.53 -21.05
C GLN A 97 21.71 -4.27 -22.34
N VAL A 98 20.86 -5.25 -22.69
CA VAL A 98 20.95 -5.96 -23.95
C VAL A 98 20.99 -4.88 -25.03
N PRO A 99 22.06 -4.77 -25.84
CA PRO A 99 22.09 -3.78 -26.91
C PRO A 99 20.86 -3.99 -27.77
N ASP A 100 20.10 -2.92 -28.04
CA ASP A 100 19.04 -2.97 -29.03
C ASP A 100 19.67 -3.47 -30.34
N GLU A 101 19.20 -4.61 -30.84
CA GLU A 101 19.66 -5.16 -32.11
C GLU A 101 19.26 -4.19 -33.23
N ASP A 102 20.25 -3.64 -33.94
CA ASP A 102 20.08 -2.88 -35.19
C ASP A 102 19.56 -3.76 -36.36
#